data_AF-A0A955XFU2-F1
#
_entry.id   AF-A0A955XFU2-F1
#
_cell.length_a   1.000
_cell.length_b   1.000
_cell.length_c   1.000
_cell.angle_alpha   90.00
_cell.angle_beta   90.00
_cell.angle_gamma   90.00
#
_symmetry.space_group_name_H-M   'P 1'
#
loop_
_entity.id
_entity.type
_entity.pdbx_description
1 polymer ?
#
loop_
_entity_poly.entity_id
_entity_poly.type
_entity_poly.pdbx_seq_one_letter_code
_entity_poly.pdbx_strand_id
1 'polypeptide(L)'
;MSVMRVTLSTGLMAILLGAQVASAAPADHSDRLLLLLNLIDQVPDRAALLEAGADDAGEALTRIARDEALPRYPRMRAAGLLALFPSREGKARLAALVDDPAVNDREVRIQGLAALVHLEGPAAFERLAAFARDPDPKLRAAALRNLSRIEHPQKQALLQARLAEDGEQEPWIRDLATRALTSR
;
A
#
# COMPACT_ATOMS: atom_id res chain seq x y z
N MET A 1 -80.27 -8.50 9.52
CA MET A 1 -80.42 -7.29 8.70
C MET A 1 -79.10 -6.55 8.66
N SER A 2 -78.54 -6.47 7.46
CA SER A 2 -77.30 -5.77 7.08
C SER A 2 -77.48 -4.26 7.22
N VAL A 3 -76.47 -3.49 7.66
CA VAL A 3 -75.78 -2.50 6.80
C VAL A 3 -74.34 -2.29 7.27
N MET A 4 -73.48 -2.34 6.26
CA MET A 4 -72.03 -2.23 6.17
C MET A 4 -71.51 -0.79 6.39
N ARG A 5 -70.35 -0.65 7.05
CA ARG A 5 -69.42 0.48 6.80
C ARG A 5 -67.99 -0.04 6.78
N VAL A 6 -67.40 0.05 5.59
CA VAL A 6 -66.01 -0.22 5.25
C VAL A 6 -65.20 1.06 5.49
N THR A 7 -64.06 0.94 6.15
CA THR A 7 -62.95 1.90 6.05
C THR A 7 -61.64 1.12 5.98
N LEU A 8 -60.99 1.17 4.80
CA LEU A 8 -59.60 0.81 4.60
C LEU A 8 -58.70 1.95 5.07
N SER A 9 -57.60 1.63 5.76
CA SER A 9 -56.35 2.40 5.72
C SER A 9 -55.19 1.42 5.96
N THR A 10 -54.41 1.02 4.94
CA THR A 10 -53.05 1.54 4.65
C THR A 10 -52.22 1.68 5.95
N GLY A 11 -51.23 0.85 6.26
CA GLY A 11 -50.08 0.46 5.44
C GLY A 11 -48.81 1.11 6.04
N LEU A 12 -47.71 0.36 6.08
CA LEU A 12 -46.32 0.81 6.31
C LEU A 12 -45.85 1.00 7.77
N MET A 13 -44.94 0.13 8.24
CA MET A 13 -43.86 0.56 9.12
C MET A 13 -42.58 -0.19 8.75
N ALA A 14 -41.61 0.61 8.29
CA ALA A 14 -40.41 0.21 7.59
C ALA A 14 -39.36 -0.39 8.52
N ILE A 15 -38.71 -1.46 8.05
CA ILE A 15 -37.43 -1.93 8.56
C ILE A 15 -36.36 -1.07 7.88
N LEU A 16 -35.77 -0.13 8.61
CA LEU A 16 -34.58 0.60 8.16
C LEU A 16 -33.33 -0.05 8.75
N LEU A 17 -32.60 -0.73 7.87
CA LEU A 17 -31.19 -1.08 8.02
C LEU A 17 -30.37 0.19 8.31
N GLY A 18 -29.79 0.28 9.50
CA GLY A 18 -28.76 1.27 9.81
C GLY A 18 -27.37 0.66 9.66
N ALA A 19 -26.87 0.52 8.43
CA ALA A 19 -25.43 0.38 8.22
C ALA A 19 -24.81 1.77 8.38
N GLN A 20 -24.25 2.05 9.55
CA GLN A 20 -23.42 3.25 9.73
C GLN A 20 -22.14 3.07 8.91
N VAL A 21 -22.08 3.69 7.74
CA VAL A 21 -20.80 4.04 7.14
C VAL A 21 -20.26 5.19 7.97
N ALA A 22 -19.30 4.90 8.85
CA ALA A 22 -18.54 5.92 9.52
C ALA A 22 -17.81 6.75 8.45
N SER A 23 -18.39 7.88 8.08
CA SER A 23 -17.72 8.88 7.26
C SER A 23 -16.62 9.50 8.13
N ALA A 24 -15.42 8.92 8.08
CA ALA A 24 -14.23 9.60 8.59
C ALA A 24 -14.16 10.99 7.94
N ALA A 25 -14.03 12.04 8.76
CA ALA A 25 -13.79 13.37 8.23
C ALA A 25 -12.53 13.34 7.35
N PRO A 26 -12.46 14.08 6.23
CA PRO A 26 -11.27 14.12 5.39
C PRO A 26 -10.09 14.57 6.25
N ALA A 27 -8.98 13.83 6.21
CA ALA A 27 -7.79 14.26 6.91
C ALA A 27 -7.31 15.60 6.31
N ASP A 28 -6.91 16.53 7.18
CA ASP A 28 -6.37 17.83 6.75
C ASP A 28 -4.98 17.62 6.14
N HIS A 29 -4.91 17.68 4.81
CA HIS A 29 -3.67 17.56 4.04
C HIS A 29 -3.36 18.92 3.41
N SER A 30 -2.07 19.23 3.29
CA SER A 30 -1.66 20.40 2.52
C SER A 30 -2.12 20.28 1.06
N ASP A 31 -2.95 21.22 0.60
CA ASP A 31 -3.39 21.31 -0.81
C ASP A 31 -2.21 21.34 -1.78
N ARG A 32 -1.13 22.03 -1.39
CA ARG A 32 0.09 22.12 -2.20
C ARG A 32 0.79 20.76 -2.31
N LEU A 33 0.84 19.99 -1.22
CA LEU A 33 1.41 18.65 -1.23
C LEU A 33 0.57 17.70 -2.07
N LEU A 34 -0.75 17.76 -1.93
CA LEU A 34 -1.66 16.96 -2.76
C LEU A 34 -1.54 17.31 -4.24
N LEU A 35 -1.48 18.60 -4.59
CA LEU A 35 -1.27 19.04 -5.97
C LEU A 35 0.03 18.45 -6.53
N LEU A 36 1.14 18.61 -5.80
CA LEU A 36 2.45 18.09 -6.19
C LEU A 36 2.43 16.57 -6.41
N LEU A 37 1.76 15.82 -5.52
CA LEU A 37 1.60 14.37 -5.62
C LEU A 37 0.67 13.94 -6.77
N ASN A 38 -0.12 14.84 -7.35
CA ASN A 38 -0.93 14.56 -8.53
C ASN A 38 -0.24 14.89 -9.86
N LEU A 39 0.89 15.61 -9.85
CA LEU A 39 1.62 15.96 -11.08
C LEU A 39 2.34 14.75 -11.68
N ILE A 40 1.75 14.09 -12.68
CA ILE A 40 2.27 12.84 -13.25
C ILE A 40 3.66 13.01 -13.89
N ASP A 41 3.91 14.14 -14.54
CA ASP A 41 5.11 14.39 -15.34
C ASP A 41 6.30 14.93 -14.54
N GLN A 42 6.17 15.01 -13.21
CA GLN A 42 7.23 15.48 -12.33
C GLN A 42 7.59 14.41 -11.32
N VAL A 43 8.85 14.31 -10.92
CA VAL A 43 9.23 13.54 -9.73
C VAL A 43 9.78 14.56 -8.74
N PRO A 44 9.00 14.94 -7.71
CA PRO A 44 9.45 15.95 -6.77
C PRO A 44 10.65 15.42 -5.99
N ASP A 45 11.65 16.26 -5.81
CA ASP A 45 12.72 15.99 -4.86
C ASP A 45 12.26 16.28 -3.42
N ARG A 46 13.15 16.00 -2.47
CA ARG A 46 12.86 16.20 -1.05
C ARG A 46 12.57 17.67 -0.73
N ALA A 47 13.27 18.61 -1.34
CA ALA A 47 13.10 20.04 -1.06
C ALA A 47 11.72 20.52 -1.51
N ALA A 48 11.29 20.14 -2.71
CA ALA A 48 9.97 20.46 -3.23
C ALA A 48 8.85 19.89 -2.34
N LEU A 49 9.03 18.68 -1.78
CA LEU A 49 8.07 18.08 -0.85
C LEU A 49 7.98 18.86 0.47
N LEU A 50 9.11 19.27 1.04
CA LEU A 50 9.13 20.08 2.26
C LEU A 50 8.47 21.45 2.03
N GLU A 51 8.79 22.12 0.93
CA GLU A 51 8.14 23.38 0.53
C GLU A 51 6.63 23.24 0.31
N ALA A 52 6.20 22.04 -0.11
CA ALA A 52 4.79 21.71 -0.29
C ALA A 52 4.06 21.35 1.02
N GLY A 53 4.78 21.23 2.14
CA GLY A 53 4.21 20.92 3.45
C GLY A 53 4.39 19.47 3.92
N ALA A 54 5.33 18.72 3.33
CA ALA A 54 5.83 17.52 3.97
C ALA A 54 6.72 17.88 5.18
N ASP A 55 6.77 17.00 6.17
CA ASP A 55 7.69 17.10 7.31
C ASP A 55 8.93 16.21 7.10
N ASP A 56 10.01 16.52 7.82
CA ASP A 56 11.27 15.79 7.76
C ASP A 56 11.17 14.30 8.15
N ALA A 57 10.11 13.92 8.85
CA ALA A 57 9.86 12.57 9.30
C ALA A 57 8.88 11.80 8.40
N GLY A 58 8.40 12.41 7.31
CA GLY A 58 7.49 11.81 6.33
C GLY A 58 6.08 11.54 6.87
N GLU A 59 5.68 12.15 7.97
CA GLU A 59 4.36 11.96 8.57
C GLU A 59 3.22 12.37 7.63
N ALA A 60 3.32 13.54 7.00
CA ALA A 60 2.33 14.04 6.06
C ALA A 60 2.15 13.08 4.87
N LEU A 61 3.25 12.56 4.32
CA LEU A 61 3.20 11.56 3.25
C LEU A 61 2.60 10.24 3.74
N THR A 62 2.89 9.84 4.98
CA THR A 62 2.31 8.64 5.59
C THR A 62 0.80 8.77 5.77
N ARG A 63 0.32 9.94 6.22
CA ARG A 63 -1.12 10.24 6.33
C ARG A 63 -1.79 10.19 4.97
N ILE A 64 -1.19 10.80 3.94
CA ILE A 64 -1.72 10.75 2.56
C ILE A 64 -1.76 9.31 2.04
N ALA A 65 -0.72 8.50 2.24
CA ALA A 65 -0.71 7.10 1.79
C ALA A 65 -1.84 6.26 2.41
N ARG A 66 -2.19 6.56 3.67
CA ARG A 66 -3.22 5.86 4.45
C ARG A 66 -4.65 6.34 4.20
N ASP A 67 -4.82 7.55 3.71
CA ASP A 67 -6.15 8.14 3.54
C ASP A 67 -6.92 7.48 2.39
N GLU A 68 -7.85 6.59 2.72
CA GLU A 68 -8.68 5.88 1.75
C GLU A 68 -9.71 6.78 1.04
N ALA A 69 -9.95 8.00 1.53
CA ALA A 69 -10.79 8.97 0.83
C ALA A 69 -10.08 9.60 -0.37
N LEU A 70 -8.75 9.53 -0.42
CA LEU A 70 -7.98 10.03 -1.56
C LEU A 70 -7.91 9.03 -2.71
N PRO A 71 -7.79 9.51 -3.96
CA PRO A 71 -7.54 8.64 -5.10
C PRO A 71 -6.27 7.81 -4.91
N ARG A 72 -6.25 6.59 -5.47
CA ARG A 72 -5.11 5.65 -5.38
C ARG A 72 -3.76 6.27 -5.73
N TYR A 73 -3.72 7.08 -6.78
CA TYR A 73 -2.46 7.59 -7.35
C TYR A 73 -1.62 8.44 -6.35
N PRO A 74 -2.14 9.54 -5.76
CA PRO A 74 -1.37 10.32 -4.78
C PRO A 74 -0.99 9.50 -3.55
N ARG A 75 -1.83 8.56 -3.10
CA ARG A 75 -1.52 7.66 -1.98
C ARG A 75 -0.33 6.76 -2.29
N MET A 76 -0.40 6.08 -3.44
CA MET A 76 0.65 5.21 -3.95
C MET A 76 1.97 5.98 -4.11
N ARG A 77 1.90 7.18 -4.68
CA ARG A 77 3.06 8.03 -4.90
C ARG A 77 3.66 8.55 -3.59
N ALA A 78 2.83 8.93 -2.62
CA ALA A 78 3.30 9.31 -1.29
C ALA A 78 4.10 8.17 -0.62
N ALA A 79 3.61 6.93 -0.72
CA ALA A 79 4.31 5.75 -0.21
C ALA A 79 5.70 5.57 -0.85
N GLY A 80 5.81 5.76 -2.17
CA GLY A 80 7.09 5.70 -2.88
C GLY A 80 8.05 6.84 -2.48
N LEU A 81 7.53 8.05 -2.31
CA LEU A 81 8.33 9.24 -1.99
C LEU A 81 8.81 9.28 -0.53
N LEU A 82 8.28 8.43 0.36
CA LEU A 82 8.88 8.21 1.68
C LEU A 82 10.36 7.79 1.60
N ALA A 83 10.78 7.22 0.47
CA ALA A 83 12.18 6.91 0.18
C ALA A 83 13.14 8.12 0.32
N LEU A 84 12.62 9.35 0.19
CA LEU A 84 13.38 10.59 0.30
C LEU A 84 13.60 11.07 1.74
N PHE A 85 13.10 10.34 2.74
CA PHE A 85 13.12 10.72 4.16
C PHE A 85 13.92 9.68 4.98
N PRO A 86 15.27 9.74 4.97
CA PRO A 86 16.13 8.71 5.53
C PRO A 86 16.30 8.77 7.05
N SER A 87 15.57 9.64 7.74
CA SER A 87 15.58 9.70 9.20
C SER A 87 15.15 8.36 9.80
N ARG A 88 15.61 8.06 11.01
CA ARG A 88 15.20 6.83 11.73
C ARG A 88 13.68 6.71 11.80
N GLU A 89 13.01 7.84 12.02
CA GLU A 89 11.56 7.95 12.12
C GLU A 89 10.89 7.73 10.76
N GLY A 90 11.41 8.31 9.67
CA GLY A 90 10.90 8.11 8.32
C GLY A 90 10.99 6.65 7.86
N LYS A 91 12.12 5.98 8.14
CA LYS A 91 12.28 4.54 7.91
C LYS A 91 11.27 3.72 8.70
N ALA A 92 11.10 4.02 9.99
CA ALA A 92 10.13 3.34 10.83
C ALA A 92 8.68 3.53 10.35
N ARG A 93 8.31 4.74 9.90
CA ARG A 93 6.98 5.01 9.31
C ARG A 93 6.75 4.23 8.03
N LEU A 94 7.73 4.18 7.13
CA LEU A 94 7.63 3.41 5.90
C LEU A 94 7.46 1.91 6.17
N ALA A 95 8.28 1.35 7.08
CA ALA A 95 8.15 -0.03 7.49
C ALA A 95 6.76 -0.32 8.07
N ALA A 96 6.28 0.55 8.98
CA ALA A 96 4.94 0.43 9.55
C ALA A 96 3.82 0.57 8.49
N LEU A 97 3.96 1.46 7.51
CA LEU A 97 2.99 1.61 6.41
C LEU A 97 2.87 0.33 5.59
N VAL A 98 3.99 -0.32 5.29
CA VAL A 98 4.03 -1.52 4.47
C VAL A 98 3.46 -2.73 5.22
N ASP A 99 3.81 -2.87 6.50
CA ASP A 99 3.39 -3.99 7.34
C ASP A 99 1.93 -3.91 7.78
N ASP A 100 1.34 -2.72 7.78
CA ASP A 100 0.02 -2.51 8.32
C ASP A 100 -1.06 -3.16 7.45
N PRO A 101 -1.77 -4.18 7.96
CA PRO A 101 -2.83 -4.87 7.22
C PRO A 101 -4.04 -3.96 6.96
N ALA A 102 -4.20 -2.85 7.69
CA ALA A 102 -5.26 -1.87 7.44
C ALA A 102 -5.01 -1.07 6.15
N VAL A 103 -3.79 -1.08 5.60
CA VAL A 103 -3.50 -0.50 4.29
C VAL A 103 -3.94 -1.47 3.19
N ASN A 104 -5.23 -1.44 2.87
CA ASN A 104 -5.85 -2.39 1.93
C ASN A 104 -5.42 -2.20 0.47
N ASP A 105 -4.86 -1.04 0.13
CA ASP A 105 -4.43 -0.77 -1.24
C ASP A 105 -3.07 -1.41 -1.52
N ARG A 106 -3.08 -2.53 -2.24
CA ARG A 106 -1.86 -3.23 -2.67
C ARG A 106 -0.85 -2.34 -3.40
N GLU A 107 -1.27 -1.35 -4.18
CA GLU A 107 -0.34 -0.52 -4.94
C GLU A 107 0.43 0.43 -4.01
N VAL A 108 -0.21 0.89 -2.93
CA VAL A 108 0.46 1.63 -1.84
C VAL A 108 1.53 0.75 -1.19
N ARG A 109 1.19 -0.50 -0.84
CA ARG A 109 2.15 -1.46 -0.27
C ARG A 109 3.29 -1.79 -1.23
N ILE A 110 3.01 -2.02 -2.52
CA ILE A 110 4.02 -2.28 -3.56
C ILE A 110 5.01 -1.14 -3.69
N GLN A 111 4.54 0.12 -3.75
CA GLN A 111 5.45 1.27 -3.79
C GLN A 111 6.23 1.42 -2.49
N GLY A 112 5.61 1.14 -1.34
CA GLY A 112 6.32 1.12 -0.07
C GLY A 112 7.45 0.08 -0.03
N LEU A 113 7.24 -1.13 -0.57
CA LEU A 113 8.28 -2.15 -0.70
C LEU A 113 9.45 -1.68 -1.58
N ALA A 114 9.16 -0.97 -2.67
CA ALA A 114 10.22 -0.39 -3.52
C ALA A 114 10.98 0.72 -2.77
N ALA A 115 10.29 1.56 -2.00
CA ALA A 115 10.90 2.60 -1.18
C ALA A 115 11.80 2.02 -0.06
N LEU A 116 11.43 0.88 0.52
CA LEU A 116 12.23 0.20 1.56
C LEU A 116 13.60 -0.22 1.04
N VAL A 117 13.67 -0.79 -0.18
CA VAL A 117 14.95 -1.14 -0.80
C VAL A 117 15.87 0.07 -0.91
N HIS A 118 15.31 1.23 -1.29
CA HIS A 118 16.08 2.46 -1.41
C HIS A 118 16.62 2.96 -0.06
N LEU A 119 15.84 2.84 1.00
CA LEU A 119 16.17 3.38 2.33
C LEU A 119 17.01 2.45 3.21
N GLU A 120 16.83 1.15 3.07
CA GLU A 120 17.37 0.13 3.97
C GLU A 120 18.37 -0.79 3.28
N GLY A 121 18.38 -0.85 1.94
CA GLY A 121 19.28 -1.70 1.18
C GLY A 121 19.18 -3.17 1.63
N PRO A 122 20.30 -3.84 1.96
CA PRO A 122 20.29 -5.21 2.47
C PRO A 122 19.45 -5.43 3.73
N ALA A 123 19.25 -4.41 4.57
CA ALA A 123 18.46 -4.53 5.79
C ALA A 123 16.95 -4.75 5.52
N ALA A 124 16.48 -4.45 4.30
CA ALA A 124 15.12 -4.74 3.87
C ALA A 124 14.86 -6.25 3.66
N PHE A 125 15.90 -7.10 3.69
CA PHE A 125 15.82 -8.51 3.32
C PHE A 125 14.73 -9.26 4.07
N GLU A 126 14.73 -9.22 5.41
CA GLU A 126 13.78 -10.00 6.23
C GLU A 126 12.33 -9.62 5.94
N ARG A 127 12.08 -8.32 5.71
CA ARG A 127 10.76 -7.82 5.36
C ARG A 127 10.34 -8.30 3.97
N LEU A 128 11.20 -8.13 2.97
CA LEU A 128 10.92 -8.62 1.62
C LEU A 128 10.76 -10.14 1.58
N ALA A 129 11.52 -10.88 2.39
CA ALA A 129 11.40 -12.33 2.55
C ALA A 129 10.03 -12.75 3.09
N ALA A 130 9.46 -11.98 4.03
CA ALA A 130 8.10 -12.19 4.51
C ALA A 130 7.06 -11.95 3.40
N PHE A 131 7.19 -10.86 2.65
CA PHE A 131 6.29 -10.54 1.55
C PHE A 131 6.40 -11.49 0.34
N ALA A 132 7.53 -12.16 0.16
CA ALA A 132 7.66 -13.23 -0.83
C ALA A 132 6.72 -14.43 -0.54
N ARG A 133 6.10 -14.47 0.64
CA ARG A 133 5.09 -15.45 1.06
C ARG A 133 3.69 -14.84 1.24
N ASP A 134 3.50 -13.57 0.89
CA ASP A 134 2.22 -12.88 1.04
C ASP A 134 1.11 -13.62 0.27
N PRO A 135 -0.13 -13.73 0.78
CA PRO A 135 -1.22 -14.38 0.05
C PRO A 135 -1.58 -13.68 -1.27
N ASP A 136 -1.38 -12.36 -1.40
CA ASP A 136 -1.57 -11.65 -2.68
C ASP A 136 -0.37 -11.90 -3.61
N PRO A 137 -0.57 -12.54 -4.77
CA PRO A 137 0.52 -12.84 -5.70
C PRO A 137 1.22 -11.59 -6.26
N LYS A 138 0.55 -10.44 -6.33
CA LYS A 138 1.17 -9.18 -6.77
C LYS A 138 2.16 -8.66 -5.73
N LEU A 139 1.87 -8.85 -4.44
CA LEU A 139 2.79 -8.51 -3.37
C LEU A 139 3.97 -9.48 -3.31
N ARG A 140 3.74 -10.78 -3.51
CA ARG A 140 4.84 -11.76 -3.71
C ARG A 140 5.74 -11.35 -4.86
N ALA A 141 5.17 -11.03 -6.02
CA ALA A 141 5.92 -10.59 -7.19
C ALA A 141 6.73 -9.30 -6.94
N ALA A 142 6.14 -8.33 -6.24
CA ALA A 142 6.83 -7.10 -5.87
C ALA A 142 8.01 -7.39 -4.92
N ALA A 143 7.82 -8.27 -3.95
CA ALA A 143 8.88 -8.69 -3.04
C ALA A 143 10.02 -9.40 -3.77
N LEU A 144 9.72 -10.37 -4.63
CA LEU A 144 10.72 -11.10 -5.42
C LEU A 144 11.53 -10.18 -6.34
N ARG A 145 10.87 -9.23 -7.01
CA ARG A 145 11.55 -8.20 -7.84
C ARG A 145 12.44 -7.27 -7.03
N ASN A 146 12.10 -7.00 -5.78
CA ASN A 146 12.91 -6.15 -4.91
C ASN A 146 14.05 -6.96 -4.26
N LEU A 147 13.82 -8.22 -3.91
CA LEU A 147 14.85 -9.17 -3.46
C LEU A 147 15.97 -9.35 -4.49
N SER A 148 15.63 -9.32 -5.79
CA SER A 148 16.62 -9.41 -6.86
C SER A 148 17.59 -8.22 -6.91
N ARG A 149 17.27 -7.12 -6.23
CA ARG A 149 18.05 -5.87 -6.22
C ARG A 149 18.89 -5.70 -4.95
N ILE A 150 18.80 -6.63 -4.00
CA ILE A 150 19.56 -6.58 -2.77
C ILE A 150 20.56 -7.73 -2.71
N GLU A 151 21.72 -7.45 -2.14
CA GLU A 151 22.72 -8.46 -1.83
C GLU A 151 22.52 -8.97 -0.42
N HIS A 152 22.21 -10.27 -0.28
CA HIS A 152 22.03 -10.92 1.01
C HIS A 152 22.42 -12.40 0.93
N PRO A 153 23.18 -12.95 1.91
CA PRO A 153 23.66 -14.33 1.86
C PRO A 153 22.55 -15.39 1.73
N GLN A 154 21.35 -15.09 2.24
CA GLN A 154 20.21 -16.01 2.22
C GLN A 154 19.29 -15.84 1.01
N LYS A 155 19.56 -14.88 0.11
CA LYS A 155 18.73 -14.60 -1.08
C LYS A 155 18.55 -15.85 -1.94
N GLN A 156 19.63 -16.55 -2.23
CA GLN A 156 19.59 -17.72 -3.12
C GLN A 156 18.72 -18.85 -2.55
N ALA A 157 18.92 -19.20 -1.28
CA ALA A 157 18.15 -20.24 -0.61
C ALA A 157 16.65 -19.91 -0.57
N LEU A 158 16.30 -18.65 -0.29
CA LEU A 158 14.91 -18.20 -0.28
C LEU A 158 14.26 -18.32 -1.67
N LEU A 159 14.92 -17.83 -2.71
CA LEU A 159 14.38 -17.87 -4.07
C LEU A 159 14.20 -19.31 -4.57
N GLN A 160 15.13 -20.22 -4.24
CA GLN A 160 14.99 -21.64 -4.53
C GLN A 160 13.77 -22.27 -3.82
N ALA A 161 13.53 -21.93 -2.56
CA ALA A 161 12.35 -22.40 -1.84
C ALA A 161 11.05 -21.89 -2.49
N ARG A 162 11.00 -20.62 -2.91
CA ARG A 162 9.83 -20.05 -3.63
C ARG A 162 9.54 -20.77 -4.94
N LEU A 163 10.57 -21.08 -5.72
CA LEU A 163 10.41 -21.85 -6.97
C LEU A 163 9.78 -23.23 -6.77
N ALA A 164 10.10 -23.89 -5.65
CA ALA A 164 9.56 -25.21 -5.33
C ALA A 164 8.10 -25.14 -4.87
N GLU A 165 7.70 -24.10 -4.14
CA GLU A 165 6.35 -23.93 -3.60
C GLU A 165 5.36 -23.35 -4.62
N ASP A 166 5.76 -22.36 -5.42
CA ASP A 166 4.87 -21.63 -6.34
C ASP A 166 4.70 -22.33 -7.71
N GLY A 167 5.46 -23.41 -7.94
CA GLY A 167 5.75 -24.00 -9.25
C GLY A 167 4.54 -24.56 -10.03
N GLU A 168 3.42 -24.87 -9.36
CA GLU A 168 2.24 -25.44 -10.01
C GLU A 168 1.10 -24.44 -10.21
N GLN A 169 0.99 -23.42 -9.36
CA GLN A 169 -0.21 -22.56 -9.33
C GLN A 169 -0.01 -21.24 -10.09
N GLU A 170 1.22 -20.72 -10.17
CA GLU A 170 1.49 -19.39 -10.77
C GLU A 170 2.80 -19.34 -11.57
N PRO A 171 2.79 -19.79 -12.85
CA PRO A 171 4.00 -19.89 -13.67
C PRO A 171 4.80 -18.59 -13.84
N TRP A 172 4.13 -17.43 -13.75
CA TRP A 172 4.77 -16.12 -13.90
C TRP A 172 5.57 -15.69 -12.65
N ILE A 173 5.16 -16.13 -11.45
CA ILE A 173 5.95 -15.94 -10.22
C ILE A 173 7.23 -16.77 -10.28
N ARG A 174 7.13 -18.00 -10.84
CA ARG A 174 8.28 -18.87 -11.07
C ARG A 174 9.31 -18.22 -12.00
N ASP A 175 8.87 -17.59 -13.08
CA ASP A 175 9.76 -16.84 -13.99
C ASP A 175 10.46 -15.68 -13.26
N LEU A 176 9.73 -14.92 -12.43
CA LEU A 176 10.32 -13.85 -11.62
C LEU A 176 11.38 -14.35 -10.63
N ALA A 177 11.09 -15.41 -9.87
CA ALA A 177 12.05 -16.00 -8.94
C ALA A 177 13.28 -16.56 -9.68
N THR A 178 13.09 -17.13 -10.88
CA THR A 178 14.19 -17.59 -11.74
C THR A 178 15.08 -16.43 -12.17
N ARG A 179 14.48 -15.32 -12.64
CA ARG A 179 15.23 -14.11 -13.02
C ARG A 179 15.98 -13.52 -11.84
N ALA A 180 15.36 -13.50 -10.65
CA ALA A 180 15.98 -13.01 -9.43
C ALA A 180 17.19 -13.85 -8.97
N LEU A 181 17.24 -15.15 -9.31
CA LEU A 181 18.44 -15.98 -9.07
C LEU A 181 19.58 -15.68 -10.03
N THR A 182 19.25 -15.20 -11.24
CA THR A 182 20.25 -14.89 -12.28
C THR A 182 20.74 -13.44 -12.22
N SER A 183 20.05 -12.56 -11.50
CA SER A 183 20.50 -11.18 -11.27
C SER A 183 21.69 -11.17 -10.31
N ARG A 184 22.80 -10.60 -10.78
CA ARG A 184 24.03 -10.38 -10.01
C ARG A 184 23.94 -9.21 -9.07
#